data_AF-A0A1I6HXY2-F1
#
_entry.id   AF-A0A1I6HXY2-F1
#
_cell.length_a   1.000
_cell.length_b   1.000
_cell.length_c   1.000
_cell.angle_alpha   90.00
_cell.angle_beta   90.00
_cell.angle_gamma   90.00
#
_symmetry.space_group_name_H-M   'P 1'
#
loop_
_entity.id
_entity.type
_entity.pdbx_description
1 polymer ?
#
loop_
_entity_poly.entity_id
_entity_poly.type
_entity_poly.pdbx_seq_one_letter_code
_entity_poly.pdbx_strand_id
1 'polypeptide(L)'
;MNREKTVSLCMIVKNEENYLTECLNSVKGIIDEIILVDTGSTDNTLLIGESFGAKIFHYQWDNNFANARNFSISKASSDWILLLDGDEIFDRNYLDDFIQLINESPYDGYLFTIYNYTGHLKDKDFSIHHAFRLLKNHKGYTFKGAIHEQIVSSDQQVTSLPFEASPIVIHHYGYLIDVVAEKDKRARNIPIIEEQLKDDPENAFYLFNLGNEYLAAHQLEKAFEIYSLSRQHLSKNPAFAPYLYYRMIICCTILKRNEEAILLADEILTQYPSFTDIVYCKGILFFNMHQYTMALDTFDQCIKMGPSPLLLTFLDGCSTYKPYLMKADIYRRLNDLDRAIYCFSQSFYLDKKTPQVLYDIAALLHKKHKEEKKTAEELAHYLSDSLPDSVLYIDILISEQLYETANELLQQLSRTHPSSVEILFLRGKLHFYLQENPLAIDCFQQVLDISCTSEILKDIDLESLKYLFTLNLMEQQDKLDSLIQQIETKGTPNLLKIYQEIYNLHLDKKDTLFTEEDDPGIYLPLIFDFLDKLLKIKSFDLFEKYVYLLNRLETNVVLLELARLYEKNGYQEMARKTFIKSLRDLDVIDIRSLDFLATMY
;
A
#
# COMPACT_ATOMS: atom_id res chain seq x y z
N MET A 1 -27.20 15.81 12.87
CA MET A 1 -27.80 17.16 13.06
C MET A 1 -28.93 17.40 12.03
N ASN A 2 -29.78 18.41 12.19
CA ASN A 2 -30.74 18.78 11.14
C ASN A 2 -30.04 19.58 10.03
N ARG A 3 -30.30 19.23 8.76
CA ARG A 3 -29.75 19.92 7.59
C ARG A 3 -30.57 21.17 7.29
N GLU A 4 -29.92 22.34 7.23
CA GLU A 4 -30.56 23.64 6.91
C GLU A 4 -30.26 24.11 5.49
N LYS A 5 -29.18 23.59 4.89
CA LYS A 5 -28.74 23.91 3.53
C LYS A 5 -28.89 22.73 2.59
N THR A 6 -29.24 23.01 1.34
CA THR A 6 -29.39 22.00 0.29
C THR A 6 -28.07 21.76 -0.45
N VAL A 7 -27.87 20.54 -0.96
CA VAL A 7 -26.63 20.14 -1.66
C VAL A 7 -26.93 19.44 -3.00
N SER A 8 -26.37 19.97 -4.08
CA SER A 8 -26.32 19.31 -5.39
C SER A 8 -25.04 18.49 -5.50
N LEU A 9 -25.15 17.21 -5.81
CA LEU A 9 -24.01 16.42 -6.29
C LEU A 9 -23.83 16.70 -7.78
N CYS A 10 -22.64 17.15 -8.19
CA CYS A 10 -22.29 17.39 -9.59
C CYS A 10 -21.16 16.46 -10.02
N MET A 11 -21.40 15.66 -11.04
CA MET A 11 -20.46 14.66 -11.56
C MET A 11 -20.29 14.86 -13.07
N ILE A 12 -19.08 14.58 -13.56
CA ILE A 12 -18.80 14.28 -14.97
C ILE A 12 -18.41 12.81 -15.05
N VAL A 13 -19.07 12.03 -15.89
CA VAL A 13 -18.86 10.57 -15.94
C VAL A 13 -18.66 10.07 -17.36
N LYS A 14 -17.94 8.95 -17.46
CA LYS A 14 -17.82 8.14 -18.66
C LYS A 14 -17.43 6.71 -18.29
N ASN A 15 -18.31 5.75 -18.55
CA ASN A 15 -18.06 4.32 -18.32
C ASN A 15 -17.67 3.97 -16.86
N GLU A 16 -18.52 4.35 -15.90
CA GLU A 16 -18.33 4.18 -14.46
C GLU A 16 -19.21 3.06 -13.85
N GLU A 17 -19.70 2.09 -14.64
CA GLU A 17 -20.69 1.12 -14.15
C GLU A 17 -20.21 0.29 -12.95
N ASN A 18 -18.90 0.09 -12.83
CA ASN A 18 -18.28 -0.69 -11.76
C ASN A 18 -18.25 0.02 -10.40
N TYR A 19 -18.23 1.37 -10.39
CA TYR A 19 -17.98 2.15 -9.17
C TYR A 19 -19.15 3.07 -8.79
N LEU A 20 -19.93 3.53 -9.77
CA LEU A 20 -20.94 4.57 -9.58
C LEU A 20 -21.98 4.22 -8.51
N THR A 21 -22.37 2.94 -8.40
CA THR A 21 -23.34 2.49 -7.38
C THR A 21 -22.80 2.71 -5.96
N GLU A 22 -21.53 2.41 -5.71
CA GLU A 22 -20.91 2.61 -4.39
C GLU A 22 -20.72 4.11 -4.11
N CYS A 23 -20.27 4.87 -5.11
CA CYS A 23 -20.16 6.34 -5.06
C CYS A 23 -21.49 6.99 -4.64
N LEU A 24 -22.58 6.72 -5.35
CA LEU A 24 -23.89 7.34 -5.08
C LEU A 24 -24.48 6.90 -3.73
N ASN A 25 -24.25 5.65 -3.31
CA ASN A 25 -24.67 5.19 -1.98
C ASN A 25 -23.90 5.89 -0.86
N SER A 26 -22.63 6.24 -1.08
CA SER A 26 -21.77 6.86 -0.06
C SER A 26 -22.33 8.20 0.44
N VAL A 27 -22.90 9.00 -0.48
CA VAL A 27 -23.48 10.33 -0.20
C VAL A 27 -24.98 10.31 0.10
N LYS A 28 -25.60 9.12 0.15
CA LYS A 28 -27.04 9.00 0.45
C LYS A 28 -27.34 9.58 1.84
N GLY A 29 -28.26 10.54 1.86
CA GLY A 29 -28.70 11.25 3.06
C GLY A 29 -28.12 12.66 3.22
N ILE A 30 -27.10 13.04 2.45
CA ILE A 30 -26.49 14.39 2.50
C ILE A 30 -26.70 15.22 1.22
N ILE A 31 -27.28 14.63 0.18
CA ILE A 31 -27.60 15.29 -1.09
C ILE A 31 -29.11 15.54 -1.26
N ASP A 32 -29.48 16.55 -2.04
CA ASP A 32 -30.86 16.92 -2.39
C ASP A 32 -31.15 16.70 -3.87
N GLU A 33 -30.13 16.79 -4.73
CA GLU A 33 -30.20 16.46 -6.14
C GLU A 33 -28.88 15.91 -6.67
N ILE A 34 -28.96 15.13 -7.74
CA ILE A 34 -27.80 14.59 -8.46
C ILE A 34 -27.85 15.12 -9.88
N ILE A 35 -26.79 15.82 -10.28
CA ILE A 35 -26.51 16.29 -11.63
C ILE A 35 -25.41 15.42 -12.19
N LEU A 36 -25.75 14.60 -13.18
CA LEU A 36 -24.81 13.70 -13.83
C LEU A 36 -24.64 14.13 -15.28
N VAL A 37 -23.45 14.60 -15.62
CA VAL A 37 -23.07 14.99 -16.97
C VAL A 37 -22.30 13.85 -17.63
N ASP A 38 -22.91 13.22 -18.62
CA ASP A 38 -22.32 12.15 -19.41
C ASP A 38 -21.49 12.71 -20.58
N THR A 39 -20.26 12.21 -20.71
CA THR A 39 -19.32 12.60 -21.77
C THR A 39 -19.13 11.53 -22.84
N GLY A 40 -20.06 10.56 -22.91
CA GLY A 40 -20.11 9.51 -23.92
C GLY A 40 -19.93 8.11 -23.36
N SER A 41 -20.69 7.75 -22.33
CA SER A 41 -20.74 6.39 -21.80
C SER A 41 -21.37 5.42 -22.78
N THR A 42 -20.87 4.19 -22.81
CA THR A 42 -21.34 3.07 -23.64
C THR A 42 -21.79 1.85 -22.83
N ASP A 43 -21.67 1.92 -21.51
CA ASP A 43 -22.01 0.89 -20.54
C ASP A 43 -23.28 1.24 -19.75
N ASN A 44 -23.53 0.58 -18.61
CA ASN A 44 -24.73 0.82 -17.82
C ASN A 44 -24.69 2.06 -16.91
N THR A 45 -23.67 2.92 -17.03
CA THR A 45 -23.49 4.13 -16.18
C THR A 45 -24.75 4.98 -16.07
N LEU A 46 -25.43 5.24 -17.20
CA LEU A 46 -26.61 6.11 -17.20
C LEU A 46 -27.81 5.46 -16.51
N LEU A 47 -28.02 4.16 -16.74
CA LEU A 47 -29.09 3.40 -16.09
C LEU A 47 -28.89 3.37 -14.57
N ILE A 48 -27.65 3.22 -14.12
CA ILE A 48 -27.30 3.31 -12.70
C ILE A 48 -27.65 4.70 -12.18
N GLY A 49 -27.19 5.78 -12.81
CA GLY A 49 -27.51 7.15 -12.39
C GLY A 49 -29.02 7.42 -12.30
N GLU A 50 -29.78 7.02 -13.31
CA GLU A 50 -31.24 7.14 -13.34
C GLU A 50 -31.91 6.41 -12.18
N SER A 51 -31.43 5.21 -11.82
CA SER A 51 -31.97 4.43 -10.70
C SER A 51 -31.83 5.14 -9.33
N PHE A 52 -30.85 6.05 -9.20
CA PHE A 52 -30.64 6.90 -8.03
C PHE A 52 -31.38 8.24 -8.10
N GLY A 53 -32.15 8.48 -9.16
CA GLY A 53 -32.89 9.73 -9.38
C GLY A 53 -32.02 10.87 -9.93
N ALA A 54 -30.89 10.54 -10.58
CA ALA A 54 -30.03 11.55 -11.20
C ALA A 54 -30.69 12.24 -12.39
N LYS A 55 -30.47 13.55 -12.49
CA LYS A 55 -30.78 14.33 -13.69
C LYS A 55 -29.62 14.16 -14.67
N ILE A 56 -29.85 13.40 -15.73
CA ILE A 56 -28.84 13.11 -16.76
C ILE A 56 -28.78 14.25 -17.77
N PHE A 57 -27.57 14.73 -18.05
CA PHE A 57 -27.29 15.68 -19.12
C PHE A 57 -26.16 15.16 -19.99
N HIS A 58 -26.22 15.39 -21.30
CA HIS A 58 -25.15 15.00 -22.21
C HIS A 58 -24.26 16.19 -22.56
N TYR A 59 -22.95 15.96 -22.58
CA TYR A 59 -21.95 16.93 -22.98
C TYR A 59 -20.99 16.30 -23.99
N GLN A 60 -20.83 16.92 -25.17
CA GLN A 60 -19.90 16.42 -26.18
C GLN A 60 -18.46 16.71 -25.73
N TRP A 61 -17.67 15.66 -25.50
CA TRP A 61 -16.27 15.77 -25.11
C TRP A 61 -15.46 16.60 -26.12
N ASP A 62 -14.83 17.67 -25.65
CA ASP A 62 -14.09 18.67 -26.44
C ASP A 62 -12.61 18.79 -26.01
N ASN A 63 -12.09 17.78 -25.30
CA ASN A 63 -10.78 17.79 -24.66
C ASN A 63 -10.60 18.85 -23.57
N ASN A 64 -11.69 19.35 -22.97
CA ASN A 64 -11.65 20.35 -21.91
C ASN A 64 -12.57 19.97 -20.74
N PHE A 65 -11.97 19.45 -19.66
CA PHE A 65 -12.71 19.06 -18.46
C PHE A 65 -13.39 20.26 -17.77
N ALA A 66 -12.78 21.45 -17.78
CA ALA A 66 -13.40 22.66 -17.22
C ALA A 66 -14.72 22.99 -17.88
N ASN A 67 -14.85 22.82 -19.20
CA ASN A 67 -16.11 23.08 -19.88
C ASN A 67 -17.22 22.11 -19.43
N ALA A 68 -16.90 20.82 -19.29
CA ALA A 68 -17.83 19.83 -18.78
C ALA A 68 -18.23 20.08 -17.30
N ARG A 69 -17.27 20.43 -16.43
CA ARG A 69 -17.55 20.82 -15.03
C ARG A 69 -18.39 22.07 -14.94
N ASN A 70 -18.05 23.12 -15.69
CA ASN A 70 -18.83 24.36 -15.76
C ASN A 70 -20.26 24.09 -16.22
N PHE A 71 -20.44 23.21 -17.21
CA PHE A 71 -21.76 22.78 -17.63
C PHE A 71 -22.52 22.05 -16.51
N SER A 72 -21.86 21.14 -15.78
CA SER A 72 -22.44 20.42 -14.64
C SER A 72 -22.91 21.39 -13.54
N ILE A 73 -22.03 22.26 -13.04
CA ILE A 73 -22.39 23.22 -11.97
C ILE A 73 -23.46 24.22 -12.43
N SER A 74 -23.58 24.52 -13.73
CA SER A 74 -24.64 25.39 -14.25
C SER A 74 -26.04 24.80 -14.13
N LYS A 75 -26.17 23.48 -13.91
CA LYS A 75 -27.45 22.78 -13.72
C LYS A 75 -27.83 22.63 -12.25
N ALA A 76 -26.90 22.91 -11.33
CA ALA A 76 -27.13 22.82 -9.90
C ALA A 76 -28.04 23.96 -9.40
N SER A 77 -29.01 23.61 -8.58
CA SER A 77 -30.01 24.52 -8.00
C SER A 77 -29.95 24.64 -6.48
N SER A 78 -29.13 23.83 -5.81
CA SER A 78 -29.00 23.82 -4.35
C SER A 78 -28.03 24.89 -3.84
N ASP A 79 -28.03 25.12 -2.53
CA ASP A 79 -27.15 26.12 -1.88
C ASP A 79 -25.66 25.79 -2.05
N TRP A 80 -25.32 24.51 -2.02
CA TRP A 80 -23.96 23.98 -2.15
C TRP A 80 -23.85 22.99 -3.30
N ILE A 81 -22.64 22.87 -3.84
CA ILE A 81 -22.26 21.92 -4.88
C ILE A 81 -21.15 21.03 -4.33
N LEU A 82 -21.44 19.75 -4.21
CA LEU A 82 -20.45 18.70 -3.96
C LEU A 82 -20.00 18.13 -5.31
N LEU A 83 -18.69 18.08 -5.53
CA LEU A 83 -18.07 17.50 -6.72
C LEU A 83 -17.51 16.14 -6.33
N LEU A 84 -17.88 15.09 -7.04
CA LEU A 84 -17.28 13.76 -6.92
C LEU A 84 -17.06 13.15 -8.30
N ASP A 85 -15.98 12.39 -8.41
CA ASP A 85 -15.73 11.54 -9.57
C ASP A 85 -16.40 10.15 -9.35
N GLY A 86 -16.67 9.40 -10.44
CA GLY A 86 -17.49 8.16 -10.38
C GLY A 86 -16.87 7.01 -9.59
N ASP A 87 -15.56 7.07 -9.42
CA ASP A 87 -14.68 6.14 -8.71
C ASP A 87 -14.28 6.60 -7.30
N GLU A 88 -14.98 7.62 -6.78
CA GLU A 88 -14.80 8.19 -5.44
C GLU A 88 -15.94 7.78 -4.49
N ILE A 89 -15.60 7.48 -3.24
CA ILE A 89 -16.53 7.11 -2.17
C ILE A 89 -16.38 8.09 -1.01
N PHE A 90 -17.44 8.84 -0.69
CA PHE A 90 -17.47 9.72 0.47
C PHE A 90 -17.45 8.90 1.76
N ASP A 91 -16.55 9.22 2.69
CA ASP A 91 -16.48 8.50 3.96
C ASP A 91 -17.66 8.87 4.86
N ARG A 92 -18.55 7.89 5.06
CA ARG A 92 -19.79 8.07 5.83
C ARG A 92 -19.57 8.35 7.32
N ASN A 93 -18.36 8.20 7.83
CA ASN A 93 -18.02 8.63 9.19
C ASN A 93 -18.07 10.16 9.35
N TYR A 94 -18.00 10.92 8.25
CA TYR A 94 -17.98 12.38 8.23
C TYR A 94 -19.33 13.02 7.86
N LEU A 95 -20.45 12.27 7.87
CA LEU A 95 -21.75 12.82 7.47
C LEU A 95 -22.22 13.96 8.39
N ASP A 96 -22.07 13.80 9.72
CA ASP A 96 -22.45 14.85 10.67
C ASP A 96 -21.52 16.07 10.56
N ASP A 97 -20.21 15.86 10.39
CA ASP A 97 -19.24 16.93 10.16
C ASP A 97 -19.55 17.72 8.89
N PHE A 98 -19.94 17.01 7.81
CA PHE A 98 -20.35 17.63 6.55
C PHE A 98 -21.61 18.48 6.73
N ILE A 99 -22.64 17.97 7.43
CA ILE A 99 -23.87 18.71 7.71
C ILE A 99 -23.57 19.97 8.53
N GLN A 100 -22.72 19.87 9.54
CA GLN A 100 -22.31 21.02 10.33
C GLN A 100 -21.58 22.05 9.45
N LEU A 101 -20.63 21.59 8.63
CA LEU A 101 -19.84 22.43 7.74
C LEU A 101 -20.72 23.24 6.78
N ILE A 102 -21.69 22.60 6.11
CA ILE A 102 -22.55 23.32 5.14
C ILE A 102 -23.48 24.34 5.81
N ASN A 103 -23.91 24.08 7.05
CA ASN A 103 -24.80 24.97 7.79
C ASN A 103 -24.07 26.21 8.31
N GLU A 104 -22.85 26.06 8.82
CA GLU A 104 -22.15 27.08 9.61
C GLU A 104 -21.00 27.80 8.86
N SER A 105 -20.62 27.33 7.68
CA SER A 105 -19.39 27.79 7.01
C SER A 105 -19.36 29.30 6.67
N PRO A 106 -18.29 30.01 7.08
CA PRO A 106 -18.00 31.37 6.63
C PRO A 106 -17.27 31.41 5.28
N TYR A 107 -16.82 30.27 4.75
CA TYR A 107 -16.05 30.14 3.52
C TYR A 107 -16.96 29.81 2.33
N ASP A 108 -16.53 30.11 1.10
CA ASP A 108 -17.33 29.81 -0.10
C ASP A 108 -16.96 28.45 -0.73
N GLY A 109 -15.97 27.73 -0.20
CA GLY A 109 -15.62 26.40 -0.69
C GLY A 109 -14.58 25.68 0.16
N TYR A 110 -14.44 24.38 -0.08
CA TYR A 110 -13.55 23.53 0.70
C TYR A 110 -12.78 22.52 -0.13
N LEU A 111 -11.53 22.30 0.30
CA LEU A 111 -10.72 21.15 -0.08
C LEU A 111 -10.96 20.01 0.91
N PHE A 112 -11.24 18.81 0.40
CA PHE A 112 -11.38 17.60 1.21
C PHE A 112 -10.13 16.72 1.07
N THR A 113 -9.91 15.87 2.06
CA THR A 113 -8.84 14.88 2.08
C THR A 113 -9.23 13.70 1.19
N ILE A 114 -8.37 13.36 0.24
CA ILE A 114 -8.56 12.20 -0.65
C ILE A 114 -7.50 11.16 -0.34
N TYR A 115 -7.95 9.96 0.01
CA TYR A 115 -7.10 8.78 0.11
C TYR A 115 -7.11 8.06 -1.23
N ASN A 116 -5.99 8.15 -1.95
CA ASN A 116 -5.80 7.51 -3.24
C ASN A 116 -5.15 6.15 -3.01
N TYR A 117 -5.95 5.07 -3.08
CA TYR A 117 -5.49 3.72 -2.81
C TYR A 117 -4.72 3.14 -3.99
N THR A 118 -3.50 2.66 -3.76
CA THR A 118 -2.63 2.07 -4.78
C THR A 118 -2.37 0.58 -4.48
N GLY A 119 -2.11 -0.21 -5.52
CA GLY A 119 -1.73 -1.63 -5.39
C GLY A 119 -2.91 -2.60 -5.58
N HIS A 120 -2.76 -3.84 -5.11
CA HIS A 120 -3.78 -4.89 -5.24
C HIS A 120 -4.60 -5.11 -3.96
N LEU A 121 -4.16 -4.54 -2.84
CA LEU A 121 -4.79 -4.69 -1.53
C LEU A 121 -5.53 -3.39 -1.19
N LYS A 122 -6.86 -3.45 -1.16
CA LYS A 122 -7.69 -2.42 -0.51
C LYS A 122 -7.16 -2.22 0.92
N ASP A 123 -6.94 -0.96 1.30
CA ASP A 123 -6.65 -0.49 2.68
C ASP A 123 -5.20 -0.41 3.19
N LYS A 124 -4.15 -0.72 2.40
CA LYS A 124 -2.76 -0.67 2.93
C LYS A 124 -1.87 0.46 2.40
N ASP A 125 -1.88 0.71 1.10
CA ASP A 125 -1.03 1.74 0.50
C ASP A 125 -1.91 2.81 -0.14
N PHE A 126 -1.92 4.02 0.44
CA PHE A 126 -2.57 5.17 -0.16
C PHE A 126 -1.71 6.42 -0.04
N SER A 127 -1.93 7.34 -0.98
CA SER A 127 -1.39 8.70 -0.91
C SER A 127 -2.48 9.70 -0.57
N ILE A 128 -2.14 10.72 0.20
CA ILE A 128 -3.07 11.75 0.65
C ILE A 128 -2.95 12.96 -0.28
N HIS A 129 -4.08 13.40 -0.81
CA HIS A 129 -4.18 14.61 -1.62
C HIS A 129 -5.35 15.46 -1.13
N HIS A 130 -5.20 16.80 -1.13
CA HIS A 130 -6.29 17.70 -0.81
C HIS A 130 -6.85 18.29 -2.09
N ALA A 131 -8.06 17.88 -2.46
CA ALA A 131 -8.72 18.36 -3.66
C ALA A 131 -9.92 19.24 -3.32
N PHE A 132 -10.14 20.26 -4.13
CA PHE A 132 -11.37 21.04 -4.05
C PHE A 132 -12.58 20.16 -4.36
N ARG A 133 -13.55 20.11 -3.45
CA ARG A 133 -14.71 19.20 -3.54
C ARG A 133 -16.04 19.85 -3.20
N LEU A 134 -16.07 20.98 -2.50
CA LEU A 134 -17.31 21.62 -2.08
C LEU A 134 -17.31 23.12 -2.40
N LEU A 135 -18.37 23.63 -3.02
CA LEU A 135 -18.50 25.03 -3.48
C LEU A 135 -19.86 25.60 -3.12
N LYS A 136 -19.93 26.84 -2.62
CA LYS A 136 -21.20 27.58 -2.53
C LYS A 136 -21.69 27.94 -3.93
N ASN A 137 -22.93 27.60 -4.21
CA ASN A 137 -23.55 27.91 -5.49
C ASN A 137 -23.78 29.42 -5.66
N HIS A 138 -23.98 29.87 -6.90
CA HIS A 138 -24.35 31.24 -7.27
C HIS A 138 -23.39 32.37 -6.86
N LYS A 139 -22.12 32.05 -6.60
CA LYS A 139 -21.06 33.02 -6.30
C LYS A 139 -20.23 33.49 -7.51
N GLY A 140 -20.50 32.95 -8.70
CA GLY A 140 -19.80 33.32 -9.94
C GLY A 140 -18.45 32.62 -10.15
N TYR A 141 -18.21 31.52 -9.42
CA TYR A 141 -17.02 30.69 -9.62
C TYR A 141 -17.14 29.82 -10.87
N THR A 142 -16.02 29.65 -11.58
CA THR A 142 -15.92 28.78 -12.77
C THR A 142 -14.60 28.03 -12.76
N PHE A 143 -14.55 26.91 -13.47
CA PHE A 143 -13.35 26.12 -13.70
C PHE A 143 -12.61 26.64 -14.95
N LYS A 144 -11.28 26.65 -14.90
CA LYS A 144 -10.40 27.05 -16.00
C LYS A 144 -9.23 26.07 -16.13
N GLY A 145 -8.83 25.81 -17.38
CA GLY A 145 -7.80 24.84 -17.74
C GLY A 145 -8.42 23.59 -18.35
N ALA A 146 -7.87 23.10 -19.45
CA ALA A 146 -8.43 21.96 -20.17
C ALA A 146 -8.34 20.65 -19.37
N ILE A 147 -7.34 20.56 -18.49
CA ILE A 147 -7.15 19.47 -17.54
C ILE A 147 -6.49 20.00 -16.26
N HIS A 148 -6.66 19.28 -15.14
CA HIS A 148 -6.24 19.71 -13.80
C HIS A 148 -6.77 21.11 -13.47
N GLU A 149 -8.07 21.29 -13.68
CA GLU A 149 -8.75 22.57 -13.68
C GLU A 149 -8.56 23.34 -12.36
N GLN A 150 -8.46 24.66 -12.46
CA GLN A 150 -8.44 25.57 -11.32
C GLN A 150 -9.75 26.34 -11.24
N ILE A 151 -10.19 26.64 -10.02
CA ILE A 151 -11.34 27.52 -9.80
C ILE A 151 -10.89 28.97 -9.86
N VAL A 152 -11.65 29.77 -10.60
CA VAL A 152 -11.48 31.21 -10.71
C VAL A 152 -12.76 31.93 -10.31
N SER A 153 -12.62 33.11 -9.71
CA SER A 153 -13.72 34.04 -9.50
C SER A 153 -14.18 34.69 -10.82
N SER A 154 -15.26 35.46 -10.76
CA SER A 154 -15.83 36.15 -11.93
C SER A 154 -14.86 37.10 -12.64
N ASP A 155 -13.84 37.60 -11.94
CA ASP A 155 -12.75 38.43 -12.47
C ASP A 155 -11.56 37.62 -13.01
N GLN A 156 -11.71 36.29 -13.14
CA GLN A 156 -10.73 35.34 -13.67
C GLN A 156 -9.43 35.24 -12.85
N GLN A 157 -9.47 35.63 -11.57
CA GLN A 157 -8.35 35.47 -10.65
C GLN A 157 -8.44 34.16 -9.86
N VAL A 158 -7.29 33.55 -9.60
CA VAL A 158 -7.13 32.34 -8.77
C VAL A 158 -6.73 32.72 -7.34
N THR A 159 -6.12 33.91 -7.15
CA THR A 159 -5.52 34.31 -5.87
C THR A 159 -6.55 34.84 -4.88
N SER A 160 -6.51 34.32 -3.64
CA SER A 160 -7.29 34.79 -2.48
C SER A 160 -8.78 34.43 -2.51
N LEU A 161 -9.11 33.24 -3.02
CA LEU A 161 -10.46 32.69 -2.87
C LEU A 161 -10.73 32.33 -1.40
N PRO A 162 -11.95 32.58 -0.87
CA PRO A 162 -12.30 32.27 0.52
C PRO A 162 -12.59 30.77 0.67
N PHE A 163 -11.59 29.95 0.39
CA PHE A 163 -11.63 28.49 0.48
C PHE A 163 -10.76 28.00 1.63
N GLU A 164 -11.16 26.89 2.25
CA GLU A 164 -10.48 26.32 3.40
C GLU A 164 -10.31 24.81 3.27
N ALA A 165 -9.34 24.22 3.97
CA ALA A 165 -9.19 22.77 4.02
C ALA A 165 -10.08 22.16 5.11
N SER A 166 -10.68 21.00 4.83
CA SER A 166 -11.52 20.24 5.75
C SER A 166 -10.98 18.81 5.94
N PRO A 167 -11.03 18.24 7.16
CA PRO A 167 -10.57 16.88 7.42
C PRO A 167 -11.51 15.80 6.85
N ILE A 168 -12.65 16.17 6.26
CA ILE A 168 -13.58 15.24 5.61
C ILE A 168 -12.84 14.40 4.56
N VAL A 169 -13.09 13.09 4.59
CA VAL A 169 -12.37 12.10 3.76
C VAL A 169 -13.23 11.61 2.60
N ILE A 170 -12.61 11.50 1.43
CA ILE A 170 -13.08 10.77 0.27
C ILE A 170 -12.07 9.67 -0.07
N HIS A 171 -12.56 8.48 -0.35
CA HIS A 171 -11.78 7.32 -0.74
C HIS A 171 -11.80 7.19 -2.25
N HIS A 172 -10.63 7.19 -2.88
CA HIS A 172 -10.50 7.08 -4.34
C HIS A 172 -9.88 5.73 -4.70
N TYR A 173 -10.68 4.88 -5.34
CA TYR A 173 -10.35 3.49 -5.63
C TYR A 173 -9.97 3.24 -7.10
N GLY A 174 -10.06 4.25 -7.97
CA GLY A 174 -9.77 4.14 -9.41
C GLY A 174 -8.33 3.70 -9.76
N TYR A 175 -7.42 3.66 -8.78
CA TYR A 175 -6.04 3.17 -8.93
C TYR A 175 -5.88 1.67 -8.62
N LEU A 176 -6.95 0.98 -8.19
CA LEU A 176 -6.98 -0.47 -8.04
C LEU A 176 -7.20 -1.12 -9.41
N ILE A 177 -6.09 -1.27 -10.15
CA ILE A 177 -5.93 -2.16 -11.30
C ILE A 177 -6.84 -1.83 -12.49
N ASP A 178 -6.30 -1.04 -13.42
CA ASP A 178 -6.29 -1.45 -14.83
C ASP A 178 -5.15 -0.74 -15.57
N VAL A 179 -4.02 -1.42 -15.77
CA VAL A 179 -2.84 -0.85 -16.49
C VAL A 179 -3.23 -0.27 -17.85
N VAL A 180 -4.29 -0.80 -18.46
CA VAL A 180 -4.85 -0.34 -19.74
C VAL A 180 -5.60 0.99 -19.59
N ALA A 181 -6.58 1.08 -18.69
CA ALA A 181 -7.34 2.34 -18.44
C ALA A 181 -6.40 3.47 -18.02
N GLU A 182 -5.41 3.09 -17.23
CA GLU A 182 -4.28 3.90 -16.87
C GLU A 182 -3.54 4.38 -18.15
N LYS A 183 -2.94 3.51 -18.96
CA LYS A 183 -2.26 3.93 -20.22
C LYS A 183 -3.11 4.83 -21.12
N ASP A 184 -4.39 4.56 -21.27
CA ASP A 184 -5.32 5.36 -22.08
C ASP A 184 -5.51 6.78 -21.51
N LYS A 185 -5.62 6.91 -20.18
CA LYS A 185 -5.68 8.21 -19.50
C LYS A 185 -4.44 9.05 -19.79
N ARG A 186 -3.23 8.46 -19.80
CA ARG A 186 -1.98 9.20 -20.11
C ARG A 186 -1.89 9.61 -21.56
N ALA A 187 -2.24 8.70 -22.45
CA ALA A 187 -2.26 8.96 -23.89
C ALA A 187 -3.21 10.11 -24.25
N ARG A 188 -4.26 10.33 -23.45
CA ARG A 188 -5.15 11.49 -23.55
C ARG A 188 -4.59 12.74 -22.86
N ASN A 189 -4.13 12.63 -21.61
CA ASN A 189 -3.79 13.78 -20.77
C ASN A 189 -2.54 14.54 -21.26
N ILE A 190 -1.48 13.84 -21.63
CA ILE A 190 -0.20 14.45 -22.03
C ILE A 190 -0.39 15.41 -23.22
N PRO A 191 -1.02 15.00 -24.34
CA PRO A 191 -1.25 15.92 -25.48
C PRO A 191 -2.08 17.16 -25.12
N ILE A 192 -3.06 17.04 -24.21
CA ILE A 192 -3.88 18.18 -23.77
C ILE A 192 -3.01 19.20 -23.03
N ILE A 193 -2.17 18.74 -22.10
CA ILE A 193 -1.26 19.62 -21.33
C ILE A 193 -0.22 20.24 -22.27
N GLU A 194 0.36 19.46 -23.18
CA GLU A 194 1.32 19.95 -24.17
C GLU A 194 0.70 21.03 -25.09
N GLU A 195 -0.57 20.90 -25.47
CA GLU A 195 -1.28 21.95 -26.21
C GLU A 195 -1.44 23.22 -25.38
N GLN A 196 -1.82 23.12 -24.10
CA GLN A 196 -1.89 24.28 -23.21
C GLN A 196 -0.53 24.98 -23.01
N LEU A 197 0.55 24.20 -22.97
CA LEU A 197 1.92 24.71 -22.87
C LEU A 197 2.42 25.37 -24.16
N LYS A 198 1.79 25.16 -25.33
CA LYS A 198 2.12 25.95 -26.53
C LYS A 198 1.71 27.41 -26.38
N ASP A 199 0.58 27.65 -25.72
CA ASP A 199 0.05 28.99 -25.47
C ASP A 199 0.72 29.67 -24.27
N ASP A 200 1.10 28.89 -23.25
CA ASP A 200 1.75 29.38 -22.02
C ASP A 200 2.91 28.45 -21.59
N PRO A 201 4.07 28.52 -22.26
CA PRO A 201 5.18 27.57 -22.06
C PRO A 201 5.82 27.62 -20.67
N GLU A 202 5.72 28.77 -20.00
CA GLU A 202 6.31 29.00 -18.67
C GLU A 202 5.31 28.76 -17.55
N ASN A 203 4.11 28.24 -17.86
CA ASN A 203 3.10 27.98 -16.84
C ASN A 203 3.57 26.87 -15.87
N ALA A 204 4.03 27.28 -14.70
CA ALA A 204 4.55 26.35 -13.69
C ALA A 204 3.54 25.27 -13.29
N PHE A 205 2.24 25.56 -13.27
CA PHE A 205 1.21 24.59 -12.91
C PHE A 205 0.99 23.55 -14.01
N TYR A 206 0.97 23.94 -15.30
CA TYR A 206 0.88 22.99 -16.40
C TYR A 206 2.14 22.12 -16.48
N LEU A 207 3.32 22.69 -16.28
CA LEU A 207 4.58 21.94 -16.19
C LEU A 207 4.54 20.93 -15.03
N PHE A 208 4.07 21.33 -13.85
CA PHE A 208 3.92 20.41 -12.71
C PHE A 208 3.00 19.23 -13.05
N ASN A 209 1.85 19.48 -13.67
CA ASN A 209 0.93 18.42 -14.06
C ASN A 209 1.50 17.51 -15.16
N LEU A 210 2.24 18.06 -16.13
CA LEU A 210 2.95 17.26 -17.11
C LEU A 210 4.00 16.35 -16.44
N GLY A 211 4.70 16.86 -15.42
CA GLY A 211 5.62 16.08 -14.60
C GLY A 211 4.91 14.94 -13.86
N ASN A 212 3.69 15.15 -13.35
CA ASN A 212 2.88 14.10 -12.72
C ASN A 212 2.54 12.97 -13.71
N GLU A 213 2.19 13.31 -14.96
CA GLU A 213 1.93 12.31 -15.99
C GLU A 213 3.19 11.50 -16.35
N TYR A 214 4.36 12.13 -16.43
CA TYR A 214 5.62 11.40 -16.66
C TYR A 214 6.04 10.53 -15.47
N LEU A 215 5.82 11.00 -14.24
CA LEU A 215 6.08 10.21 -13.04
C LEU A 215 5.17 8.98 -13.00
N ALA A 216 3.88 9.14 -13.29
CA ALA A 216 2.92 8.04 -13.38
C ALA A 216 3.25 7.06 -14.53
N ALA A 217 3.90 7.53 -15.59
CA ALA A 217 4.43 6.70 -16.67
C ALA A 217 5.81 6.07 -16.36
N HIS A 218 6.31 6.19 -15.11
CA HIS A 218 7.64 5.75 -14.67
C HIS A 218 8.82 6.33 -15.47
N GLN A 219 8.63 7.47 -16.15
CA GLN A 219 9.69 8.21 -16.85
C GLN A 219 10.34 9.22 -15.88
N LEU A 220 11.11 8.69 -14.92
CA LEU A 220 11.59 9.44 -13.76
C LEU A 220 12.49 10.63 -14.12
N GLU A 221 13.44 10.45 -15.03
CA GLU A 221 14.34 11.53 -15.48
C GLU A 221 13.56 12.65 -16.14
N LYS A 222 12.65 12.30 -17.05
CA LYS A 222 11.81 13.26 -17.77
C LYS A 222 10.88 14.01 -16.81
N ALA A 223 10.28 13.29 -15.86
CA ALA A 223 9.47 13.90 -14.82
C ALA A 223 10.29 14.93 -14.01
N PHE A 224 11.50 14.55 -13.59
CA PHE A 224 12.38 15.43 -12.83
C PHE A 224 12.83 16.68 -13.61
N GLU A 225 13.13 16.54 -14.90
CA GLU A 225 13.45 17.66 -15.78
C GLU A 225 12.27 18.65 -15.89
N ILE A 226 11.06 18.13 -16.13
CA ILE A 226 9.85 18.96 -16.23
C ILE A 226 9.50 19.62 -14.88
N TYR A 227 9.65 18.91 -13.76
CA TYR A 227 9.48 19.50 -12.44
C TYR A 227 10.50 20.60 -12.15
N SER A 228 11.75 20.43 -12.60
CA SER A 228 12.79 21.44 -12.45
C SER A 228 12.44 22.71 -13.23
N LEU A 229 11.86 22.58 -14.44
CA LEU A 229 11.33 23.71 -15.20
C LEU A 229 10.15 24.37 -14.47
N SER A 230 9.18 23.58 -13.99
CA SER A 230 8.06 24.08 -13.18
C SER A 230 8.55 24.91 -11.98
N ARG A 231 9.58 24.42 -11.28
CA ARG A 231 10.20 25.08 -10.14
C ARG A 231 10.84 26.43 -10.50
N GLN A 232 11.47 26.54 -11.68
CA GLN A 232 12.09 27.79 -12.16
C GLN A 232 11.06 28.91 -12.41
N HIS A 233 9.83 28.54 -12.78
CA HIS A 233 8.75 29.48 -13.08
C HIS A 233 7.75 29.67 -11.93
N LEU A 234 8.06 29.18 -10.72
CA LEU A 234 7.16 29.34 -9.57
C LEU A 234 6.92 30.82 -9.27
N SER A 235 5.63 31.18 -9.22
CA SER A 235 5.21 32.40 -8.55
C SER A 235 5.48 32.33 -7.04
N LYS A 236 5.23 33.41 -6.30
CA LYS A 236 5.41 33.40 -4.84
C LYS A 236 4.42 32.43 -4.18
N ASN A 237 4.93 31.32 -3.61
CA ASN A 237 4.23 30.33 -2.78
C ASN A 237 2.88 29.81 -3.33
N PRO A 238 2.81 29.24 -4.55
CA PRO A 238 1.56 28.68 -5.06
C PRO A 238 1.17 27.42 -4.27
N ALA A 239 -0.14 27.12 -4.22
CA ALA A 239 -0.68 26.01 -3.44
C ALA A 239 -0.08 24.63 -3.82
N PHE A 240 0.34 24.45 -5.07
CA PHE A 240 0.95 23.19 -5.54
C PHE A 240 2.46 23.10 -5.28
N ALA A 241 3.14 24.16 -4.81
CA ALA A 241 4.58 24.14 -4.59
C ALA A 241 5.02 23.03 -3.61
N PRO A 242 4.38 22.85 -2.44
CA PRO A 242 4.69 21.72 -1.56
C PRO A 242 4.66 20.36 -2.27
N TYR A 243 3.64 20.12 -3.11
CA TYR A 243 3.53 18.90 -3.91
C TYR A 243 4.67 18.76 -4.93
N LEU A 244 5.02 19.84 -5.63
CA LEU A 244 6.13 19.84 -6.58
C LEU A 244 7.44 19.40 -5.92
N TYR A 245 7.81 20.01 -4.77
CA TYR A 245 9.03 19.64 -4.04
C TYR A 245 8.99 18.19 -3.56
N TYR A 246 7.86 17.75 -3.01
CA TYR A 246 7.68 16.36 -2.62
C TYR A 246 7.89 15.39 -3.80
N ARG A 247 7.28 15.66 -4.97
CA ARG A 247 7.44 14.83 -6.17
C ARG A 247 8.88 14.82 -6.68
N MET A 248 9.58 15.96 -6.66
CA MET A 248 11.00 16.04 -7.01
C MET A 248 11.86 15.19 -6.07
N ILE A 249 11.63 15.27 -4.75
CA ILE A 249 12.34 14.47 -3.74
C ILE A 249 12.13 12.97 -3.99
N ILE A 250 10.89 12.54 -4.28
CA ILE A 250 10.60 11.14 -4.63
C ILE A 250 11.36 10.72 -5.90
N CYS A 251 11.36 11.55 -6.96
CA CYS A 251 12.13 11.26 -8.18
C CYS A 251 13.61 11.09 -7.86
N CYS A 252 14.22 12.04 -7.15
CA CYS A 252 15.63 11.96 -6.76
C CYS A 252 15.91 10.72 -5.90
N THR A 253 15.02 10.36 -4.97
CA THR A 253 15.16 9.17 -4.12
C THR A 253 15.23 7.89 -4.96
N ILE A 254 14.30 7.73 -5.92
CA ILE A 254 14.28 6.55 -6.79
C ILE A 254 15.49 6.53 -7.73
N LEU A 255 15.88 7.70 -8.25
CA LEU A 255 17.07 7.88 -9.08
C LEU A 255 18.40 7.83 -8.29
N LYS A 256 18.35 7.59 -6.97
CA LYS A 256 19.50 7.55 -6.06
C LYS A 256 20.32 8.85 -6.02
N ARG A 257 19.71 9.99 -6.34
CA ARG A 257 20.29 11.35 -6.26
C ARG A 257 20.09 11.93 -4.87
N ASN A 258 20.67 11.27 -3.86
CA ASN A 258 20.36 11.55 -2.45
C ASN A 258 20.73 12.98 -2.02
N GLU A 259 21.87 13.51 -2.47
CA GLU A 259 22.31 14.87 -2.12
C GLU A 259 21.34 15.94 -2.67
N GLU A 260 20.89 15.78 -3.92
CA GLU A 260 19.92 16.66 -4.56
C GLU A 260 18.56 16.62 -3.82
N ALA A 261 18.12 15.43 -3.41
CA ALA A 261 16.90 15.25 -2.63
C ALA A 261 16.98 15.97 -1.26
N ILE A 262 18.13 15.93 -0.59
CA ILE A 262 18.33 16.62 0.70
C ILE A 262 18.30 18.13 0.53
N LEU A 263 18.94 18.66 -0.52
CA LEU A 263 18.92 20.10 -0.82
C LEU A 263 17.50 20.60 -1.10
N LEU A 264 16.72 19.85 -1.88
CA LEU A 264 15.30 20.15 -2.12
C LEU A 264 14.48 20.14 -0.82
N ALA A 265 14.74 19.16 0.06
CA ALA A 265 14.06 19.07 1.35
C ALA A 265 14.39 20.27 2.25
N ASP A 266 15.65 20.67 2.34
CA ASP A 266 16.09 21.81 3.15
C ASP A 266 15.53 23.14 2.66
N GLU A 267 15.44 23.30 1.33
CA GLU A 267 14.86 24.49 0.72
C GLU A 267 13.37 24.65 1.02
N ILE A 268 12.57 23.59 0.86
CA ILE A 268 11.13 23.68 1.14
C ILE A 268 10.86 23.81 2.64
N LEU A 269 11.67 23.19 3.51
CA LEU A 269 11.55 23.32 4.96
C LEU A 269 11.89 24.74 5.46
N THR A 270 12.69 25.50 4.72
CA THR A 270 12.91 26.93 5.02
C THR A 270 11.62 27.73 4.86
N GLN A 271 10.77 27.34 3.90
CA GLN A 271 9.49 28.01 3.62
C GLN A 271 8.35 27.44 4.48
N TYR A 272 8.39 26.14 4.77
CA TYR A 272 7.38 25.42 5.55
C TYR A 272 8.04 24.60 6.68
N PRO A 273 8.47 25.23 7.79
CA PRO A 273 9.19 24.54 8.85
C PRO A 273 8.40 23.45 9.59
N SER A 274 7.07 23.48 9.49
CA SER A 274 6.15 22.51 10.10
C SER A 274 5.78 21.35 9.17
N PHE A 275 6.52 21.15 8.07
CA PHE A 275 6.23 20.14 7.06
C PHE A 275 6.87 18.78 7.42
N THR A 276 6.28 18.10 8.41
CA THR A 276 6.81 16.85 8.99
C THR A 276 7.03 15.75 7.95
N ASP A 277 6.21 15.67 6.90
CA ASP A 277 6.33 14.66 5.84
C ASP A 277 7.67 14.77 5.09
N ILE A 278 8.16 15.99 4.85
CA ILE A 278 9.46 16.22 4.23
C ILE A 278 10.61 15.88 5.19
N VAL A 279 10.45 16.18 6.48
CA VAL A 279 11.41 15.75 7.51
C VAL A 279 11.49 14.23 7.55
N TYR A 280 10.35 13.53 7.47
CA TYR A 280 10.31 12.07 7.38
C TYR A 280 11.02 11.55 6.13
N CYS A 281 10.76 12.14 4.94
CA CYS A 281 11.48 11.80 3.71
C CYS A 281 12.99 11.97 3.84
N LYS A 282 13.44 13.04 4.51
CA LYS A 282 14.87 13.27 4.80
C LYS A 282 15.45 12.20 5.72
N GLY A 283 14.69 11.73 6.72
CA GLY A 283 15.07 10.59 7.57
C GLY A 283 15.26 9.30 6.77
N ILE A 284 14.38 9.03 5.80
CA ILE A 284 14.51 7.89 4.87
C ILE A 284 15.76 8.02 4.00
N LEU A 285 16.06 9.21 3.48
CA LEU A 285 17.29 9.45 2.71
C LEU A 285 18.55 9.14 3.56
N PHE A 286 18.61 9.60 4.81
CA PHE A 286 19.71 9.26 5.71
C PHE A 286 19.79 7.77 6.01
N PHE A 287 18.65 7.11 6.21
CA PHE A 287 18.58 5.67 6.41
C PHE A 287 19.15 4.90 5.20
N ASN A 288 18.74 5.28 3.98
CA ASN A 288 19.20 4.67 2.73
C ASN A 288 20.69 4.91 2.47
N MET A 289 21.25 6.03 2.95
CA MET A 289 22.69 6.31 2.94
C MET A 289 23.44 5.70 4.13
N HIS A 290 22.76 4.92 4.99
CA HIS A 290 23.32 4.31 6.20
C HIS A 290 23.85 5.31 7.25
N GLN A 291 23.40 6.56 7.19
CA GLN A 291 23.71 7.60 8.16
C GLN A 291 22.76 7.49 9.36
N TYR A 292 22.83 6.37 10.09
CA TYR A 292 21.83 6.00 11.09
C TYR A 292 21.65 7.01 12.22
N THR A 293 22.72 7.65 12.69
CA THR A 293 22.60 8.70 13.72
C THR A 293 21.74 9.86 13.21
N MET A 294 21.99 10.33 11.99
CA MET A 294 21.21 11.42 11.39
C MET A 294 19.76 10.98 11.10
N ALA A 295 19.56 9.73 10.66
CA ALA A 295 18.23 9.18 10.46
C ALA A 295 17.44 9.13 11.78
N LEU A 296 18.03 8.60 12.85
CA LEU A 296 17.41 8.53 14.19
C LEU A 296 17.03 9.93 14.69
N ASP A 297 17.95 10.90 14.63
CA ASP A 297 17.69 12.29 15.05
C ASP A 297 16.55 12.92 14.23
N THR A 298 16.50 12.64 12.93
CA THR A 298 15.45 13.14 12.04
C THR A 298 14.09 12.49 12.34
N PHE A 299 14.06 11.19 12.65
CA PHE A 299 12.83 10.51 13.06
C PHE A 299 12.33 10.99 14.44
N ASP A 300 13.23 11.27 15.38
CA ASP A 300 12.89 11.91 16.66
C ASP A 300 12.32 13.31 16.46
N GLN A 301 12.87 14.07 15.50
CA GLN A 301 12.32 15.36 15.09
C GLN A 301 10.89 15.21 14.55
N CYS A 302 10.60 14.20 13.72
CA CYS A 302 9.26 13.96 13.19
C CYS A 302 8.24 13.73 14.33
N ILE A 303 8.60 12.89 15.30
CA ILE A 303 7.75 12.59 16.47
C ILE A 303 7.50 13.86 17.29
N LYS A 304 8.56 14.67 17.50
CA LYS A 304 8.47 15.92 18.27
C LYS A 304 7.64 17.00 17.57
N MET A 305 7.70 17.08 16.25
CA MET A 305 6.96 18.08 15.46
C MET A 305 5.46 17.83 15.46
N GLY A 306 5.04 16.56 15.56
CA GLY A 306 3.64 16.18 15.40
C GLY A 306 3.19 16.25 13.93
N PRO A 307 1.88 16.10 13.67
CA PRO A 307 1.36 16.02 12.31
C PRO A 307 1.59 17.33 11.55
N SER A 308 1.86 17.20 10.24
CA SER A 308 1.90 18.35 9.33
C SER A 308 0.55 19.10 9.35
N PRO A 309 0.52 20.42 9.09
CA PRO A 309 -0.72 21.12 8.75
C PRO A 309 -1.45 20.40 7.63
N LEU A 310 -2.79 20.44 7.62
CA LEU A 310 -3.62 19.63 6.72
C LEU A 310 -3.16 19.70 5.25
N LEU A 311 -2.99 20.89 4.68
CA LEU A 311 -2.54 21.07 3.29
C LEU A 311 -1.09 20.60 2.99
N LEU A 312 -0.35 20.18 4.01
CA LEU A 312 1.01 19.64 3.95
C LEU A 312 1.06 18.16 4.39
N THR A 313 -0.09 17.49 4.50
CA THR A 313 -0.17 16.06 4.83
C THR A 313 -0.33 15.24 3.56
N PHE A 314 0.74 14.57 3.14
CA PHE A 314 0.80 13.76 1.92
C PHE A 314 0.97 12.27 2.23
N LEU A 315 1.56 11.98 3.39
CA LEU A 315 1.87 10.65 3.87
C LEU A 315 1.20 10.45 5.23
N ASP A 316 0.49 9.33 5.37
CA ASP A 316 -0.01 8.94 6.68
C ASP A 316 1.13 8.56 7.63
N GLY A 317 0.95 8.78 8.94
CA GLY A 317 1.83 8.23 9.97
C GLY A 317 3.21 8.85 10.13
N CYS A 318 3.55 9.91 9.38
CA CYS A 318 4.90 10.50 9.36
C CYS A 318 5.38 11.10 10.69
N SER A 319 4.47 11.40 11.61
CA SER A 319 4.79 11.87 12.97
C SER A 319 4.38 10.89 14.07
N THR A 320 3.84 9.73 13.70
CA THR A 320 3.31 8.73 14.64
C THR A 320 4.05 7.41 14.43
N TYR A 321 3.43 6.40 13.82
CA TYR A 321 3.94 5.03 13.81
C TYR A 321 5.13 4.82 12.85
N LYS A 322 5.23 5.57 11.74
CA LYS A 322 6.28 5.35 10.72
C LYS A 322 7.70 5.68 11.21
N PRO A 323 7.96 6.82 11.89
CA PRO A 323 9.26 7.07 12.50
C PRO A 323 9.70 5.95 13.44
N TYR A 324 8.78 5.42 14.26
CA TYR A 324 9.10 4.32 15.16
C TYR A 324 9.46 3.03 14.41
N LEU A 325 8.77 2.69 13.31
CA LEU A 325 9.16 1.53 12.48
C LEU A 325 10.58 1.68 11.94
N MET A 326 10.91 2.86 11.39
CA MET A 326 12.24 3.10 10.84
C MET A 326 13.32 3.07 11.92
N LYS A 327 13.05 3.65 13.10
CA LYS A 327 13.96 3.55 14.26
C LYS A 327 14.13 2.10 14.72
N ALA A 328 13.05 1.32 14.77
CA ALA A 328 13.08 -0.09 15.13
C ALA A 328 13.96 -0.89 14.16
N ASP A 329 13.84 -0.63 12.87
CA ASP A 329 14.69 -1.24 11.83
C ASP A 329 16.16 -0.87 11.99
N ILE A 330 16.47 0.39 12.30
CA ILE A 330 17.84 0.82 12.60
C ILE A 330 18.38 0.07 13.82
N TYR A 331 17.65 0.06 14.94
CA TYR A 331 18.10 -0.63 16.16
C TYR A 331 18.22 -2.15 15.97
N ARG A 332 17.31 -2.75 15.20
CA ARG A 332 17.39 -4.17 14.82
C ARG A 332 18.68 -4.47 14.05
N ARG A 333 19.07 -3.61 13.09
CA ARG A 333 20.34 -3.74 12.34
C ARG A 333 21.55 -3.59 13.24
N LEU A 334 21.50 -2.65 14.19
CA LEU A 334 22.54 -2.45 15.21
C LEU A 334 22.52 -3.53 16.31
N ASN A 335 21.65 -4.54 16.20
CA ASN A 335 21.45 -5.61 17.18
C ASN A 335 21.12 -5.11 18.60
N ASP A 336 20.54 -3.91 18.71
CA ASP A 336 20.00 -3.36 19.95
C ASP A 336 18.54 -3.82 20.11
N LEU A 337 18.38 -5.02 20.65
CA LEU A 337 17.08 -5.68 20.73
C LEU A 337 16.09 -4.89 21.60
N ASP A 338 16.55 -4.29 22.70
CA ASP A 338 15.69 -3.57 23.64
C ASP A 338 15.07 -2.32 23.00
N ARG A 339 15.89 -1.49 22.33
CA ARG A 339 15.36 -0.30 21.63
C ARG A 339 14.57 -0.66 20.39
N ALA A 340 14.92 -1.73 19.69
CA ALA A 340 14.15 -2.23 18.55
C ALA A 340 12.74 -2.67 18.99
N ILE A 341 12.65 -3.53 20.02
CA ILE A 341 11.37 -3.98 20.59
C ILE A 341 10.57 -2.76 21.03
N TYR A 342 11.15 -1.86 21.83
CA TYR A 342 10.46 -0.65 22.29
C TYR A 342 9.86 0.16 21.13
N CYS A 343 10.64 0.41 20.07
CA CYS A 343 10.15 1.19 18.93
C CYS A 343 9.04 0.45 18.16
N PHE A 344 9.17 -0.86 17.92
CA PHE A 344 8.08 -1.65 17.34
C PHE A 344 6.82 -1.62 18.22
N SER A 345 6.96 -1.72 19.54
CA SER A 345 5.83 -1.59 20.48
C SER A 345 5.15 -0.24 20.37
N GLN A 346 5.92 0.86 20.34
CA GLN A 346 5.35 2.20 20.16
C GLN A 346 4.60 2.33 18.84
N SER A 347 5.16 1.80 17.76
CA SER A 347 4.49 1.77 16.46
C SER A 347 3.16 1.02 16.52
N PHE A 348 3.14 -0.19 17.10
CA PHE A 348 1.92 -1.00 17.25
C PHE A 348 0.84 -0.31 18.09
N TYR A 349 1.20 0.36 19.19
CA TYR A 349 0.22 1.07 20.01
C TYR A 349 -0.35 2.32 19.33
N LEU A 350 0.43 2.96 18.45
CA LEU A 350 -0.01 4.12 17.67
C LEU A 350 -0.84 3.73 16.44
N ASP A 351 -0.58 2.55 15.85
CA ASP A 351 -1.37 1.98 14.77
C ASP A 351 -1.63 0.48 14.98
N LYS A 352 -2.74 0.19 15.66
CA LYS A 352 -3.19 -1.19 15.90
C LYS A 352 -3.69 -1.91 14.64
N LYS A 353 -3.83 -1.21 13.51
CA LYS A 353 -4.29 -1.81 12.25
C LYS A 353 -3.19 -2.63 11.56
N THR A 354 -1.95 -2.54 12.04
CA THR A 354 -0.80 -3.24 11.47
C THR A 354 -0.31 -4.36 12.41
N PRO A 355 -1.04 -5.49 12.53
CA PRO A 355 -0.65 -6.61 13.40
C PRO A 355 0.65 -7.28 12.96
N GLN A 356 1.11 -7.03 11.72
CA GLN A 356 2.35 -7.57 11.19
C GLN A 356 3.57 -7.24 12.06
N VAL A 357 3.55 -6.07 12.72
CA VAL A 357 4.61 -5.64 13.64
C VAL A 357 4.79 -6.62 14.81
N LEU A 358 3.75 -7.35 15.21
CA LEU A 358 3.83 -8.35 16.27
C LEU A 358 4.72 -9.53 15.89
N TYR A 359 4.83 -9.90 14.60
CA TYR A 359 5.78 -10.92 14.15
C TYR A 359 7.23 -10.45 14.33
N ASP A 360 7.53 -9.19 14.00
CA ASP A 360 8.86 -8.61 14.24
C ASP A 360 9.20 -8.53 15.74
N ILE A 361 8.22 -8.14 16.58
CA ILE A 361 8.37 -8.15 18.04
C ILE A 361 8.64 -9.57 18.55
N ALA A 362 7.87 -10.56 18.11
CA ALA A 362 8.03 -11.95 18.52
C ALA A 362 9.41 -12.51 18.16
N ALA A 363 9.89 -12.26 16.94
CA ALA A 363 11.22 -12.67 16.51
C ALA A 363 12.34 -12.04 17.38
N LEU A 364 12.21 -10.76 17.73
CA LEU A 364 13.17 -10.07 18.59
C LEU A 364 13.12 -10.56 20.04
N LEU A 365 11.92 -10.80 20.58
CA LEU A 365 11.73 -11.37 21.92
C LEU A 365 12.32 -12.78 21.99
N HIS A 366 12.06 -13.61 20.99
CA HIS A 366 12.61 -14.96 20.92
C HIS A 366 14.14 -14.92 20.87
N LYS A 367 14.72 -14.03 20.04
CA LYS A 367 16.17 -13.82 19.97
C LYS A 367 16.76 -13.35 21.30
N LYS A 368 16.05 -12.48 22.03
CA LYS A 368 16.47 -11.91 23.32
C LYS A 368 16.43 -12.95 24.45
N HIS A 369 15.33 -13.68 24.58
CA HIS A 369 15.08 -14.59 25.71
C HIS A 369 15.65 -15.99 25.47
N LYS A 370 15.60 -16.48 24.23
CA LYS A 370 15.92 -17.88 23.87
C LYS A 370 15.14 -18.90 24.71
N GLU A 371 13.97 -18.50 25.18
CA GLU A 371 13.08 -19.28 26.02
C GLU A 371 11.65 -19.08 25.55
N GLU A 372 10.98 -20.18 25.24
CA GLU A 372 9.66 -20.18 24.62
C GLU A 372 8.60 -19.55 25.53
N LYS A 373 8.46 -20.04 26.77
CA LYS A 373 7.40 -19.59 27.69
C LYS A 373 7.51 -18.10 27.98
N LYS A 374 8.73 -17.62 28.22
CA LYS A 374 8.98 -16.20 28.46
C LYS A 374 8.67 -15.32 27.24
N THR A 375 9.02 -15.79 26.04
CA THR A 375 8.71 -15.09 24.79
C THR A 375 7.20 -14.97 24.59
N ALA A 376 6.49 -16.08 24.79
CA ALA A 376 5.05 -16.14 24.69
C ALA A 376 4.38 -15.23 25.74
N GLU A 377 4.80 -15.31 27.02
CA GLU A 377 4.29 -14.44 28.09
C GLU A 377 4.44 -12.96 27.76
N GLU A 378 5.61 -12.50 27.30
CA GLU A 378 5.80 -11.10 26.92
C GLU A 378 4.97 -10.70 25.68
N LEU A 379 4.83 -11.59 24.69
CA LEU A 379 4.02 -11.33 23.48
C LEU A 379 2.52 -11.25 23.79
N ALA A 380 2.03 -12.03 24.76
CA ALA A 380 0.62 -12.01 25.17
C ALA A 380 0.14 -10.64 25.65
N HIS A 381 1.05 -9.76 26.13
CA HIS A 381 0.70 -8.41 26.59
C HIS A 381 0.19 -7.47 25.49
N TYR A 382 0.45 -7.80 24.22
CA TYR A 382 0.00 -7.01 23.07
C TYR A 382 -1.42 -7.35 22.61
N LEU A 383 -1.97 -8.45 23.10
CA LEU A 383 -3.14 -9.12 22.56
C LEU A 383 -4.25 -9.16 23.61
N SER A 384 -5.51 -9.14 23.15
CA SER A 384 -6.68 -9.35 24.02
C SER A 384 -7.12 -10.81 24.03
N ASP A 385 -8.04 -11.16 24.94
CA ASP A 385 -8.67 -12.50 24.99
C ASP A 385 -9.69 -12.75 23.86
N SER A 386 -9.75 -11.88 22.84
CA SER A 386 -10.67 -12.07 21.71
C SER A 386 -10.21 -13.23 20.81
N LEU A 387 -11.16 -13.85 20.11
CA LEU A 387 -10.84 -14.93 19.16
C LEU A 387 -9.87 -14.47 18.04
N PRO A 388 -10.06 -13.30 17.40
CA PRO A 388 -9.12 -12.82 16.38
C PRO A 388 -7.69 -12.67 16.90
N ASP A 389 -7.51 -12.08 18.07
CA ASP A 389 -6.19 -11.90 18.68
C ASP A 389 -5.58 -13.24 19.08
N SER A 390 -6.38 -14.18 19.58
CA SER A 390 -5.92 -15.53 19.94
C SER A 390 -5.46 -16.33 18.73
N VAL A 391 -6.19 -16.25 17.62
CA VAL A 391 -5.83 -16.88 16.34
C VAL A 391 -4.52 -16.30 15.80
N LEU A 392 -4.40 -14.97 15.79
CA LEU A 392 -3.18 -14.27 15.39
C LEU A 392 -1.99 -14.65 16.29
N TYR A 393 -2.20 -14.70 17.61
CA TYR A 393 -1.18 -15.06 18.58
C TYR A 393 -0.59 -16.44 18.30
N ILE A 394 -1.45 -17.44 18.13
CA ILE A 394 -1.04 -18.80 17.81
C ILE A 394 -0.30 -18.86 16.48
N ASP A 395 -0.76 -18.13 15.47
CA ASP A 395 -0.08 -18.08 14.17
C ASP A 395 1.35 -17.53 14.30
N ILE A 396 1.54 -16.49 15.12
CA ILE A 396 2.87 -15.93 15.43
C ILE A 396 3.73 -16.95 16.16
N LEU A 397 3.20 -17.61 17.21
CA LEU A 397 3.93 -18.63 17.96
C LEU A 397 4.42 -19.78 17.06
N ILE A 398 3.54 -20.30 16.19
CA ILE A 398 3.93 -21.34 15.22
C ILE A 398 5.00 -20.82 14.26
N SER A 399 4.87 -19.58 13.79
CA SER A 399 5.81 -18.97 12.84
C SER A 399 7.22 -18.80 13.44
N GLU A 400 7.30 -18.52 14.73
CA GLU A 400 8.52 -18.40 15.54
C GLU A 400 8.99 -19.72 16.18
N GLN A 401 8.38 -20.85 15.79
CA GLN A 401 8.74 -22.21 16.24
C GLN A 401 8.50 -22.47 17.74
N LEU A 402 7.58 -21.74 18.35
CA LEU A 402 7.17 -21.86 19.76
C LEU A 402 6.00 -22.87 19.88
N TYR A 403 6.29 -24.12 19.54
CA TYR A 403 5.28 -25.15 19.29
C TYR A 403 4.60 -25.70 20.56
N GLU A 404 5.29 -25.76 21.70
CA GLU A 404 4.70 -26.29 22.95
C GLU A 404 3.54 -25.40 23.40
N THR A 405 3.78 -24.10 23.46
CA THR A 405 2.81 -23.07 23.87
C THR A 405 1.70 -22.92 22.86
N ALA A 406 2.03 -22.93 21.55
CA ALA A 406 1.03 -22.92 20.50
C ALA A 406 0.06 -24.12 20.62
N ASN A 407 0.57 -25.32 20.91
CA ASN A 407 -0.25 -26.51 21.09
C ASN A 407 -1.16 -26.41 22.32
N GLU A 408 -0.65 -25.95 23.47
CA GLU A 408 -1.45 -25.75 24.69
C GLU A 408 -2.63 -24.80 24.44
N LEU A 409 -2.37 -23.66 23.77
CA LEU A 409 -3.40 -22.68 23.44
C LEU A 409 -4.41 -23.23 22.42
N LEU A 410 -3.95 -23.92 21.38
CA LEU A 410 -4.83 -24.55 20.39
C LEU A 410 -5.75 -25.59 21.02
N GLN A 411 -5.26 -26.39 21.98
CA GLN A 411 -6.09 -27.36 22.68
C GLN A 411 -7.18 -26.69 23.53
N GLN A 412 -6.88 -25.55 24.16
CA GLN A 412 -7.86 -24.77 24.90
C GLN A 412 -8.92 -24.17 23.95
N LEU A 413 -8.49 -23.52 22.88
CA LEU A 413 -9.36 -22.87 21.89
C LEU A 413 -10.24 -23.86 21.12
N SER A 414 -9.72 -25.05 20.80
CA SER A 414 -10.50 -26.10 20.14
C SER A 414 -11.67 -26.60 20.99
N ARG A 415 -11.59 -26.49 22.32
CA ARG A 415 -12.70 -26.88 23.22
C ARG A 415 -13.82 -25.83 23.24
N THR A 416 -13.47 -24.55 23.10
CA THR A 416 -14.44 -23.44 23.15
C THR A 416 -14.99 -23.09 21.78
N HIS A 417 -14.23 -23.31 20.70
CA HIS A 417 -14.59 -23.00 19.32
C HIS A 417 -14.32 -24.18 18.37
N PRO A 418 -14.99 -25.34 18.57
CA PRO A 418 -14.72 -26.55 17.80
C PRO A 418 -15.02 -26.45 16.29
N SER A 419 -15.81 -25.47 15.87
CA SER A 419 -16.20 -25.27 14.47
C SER A 419 -15.40 -24.18 13.74
N SER A 420 -14.38 -23.58 14.37
CA SER A 420 -13.58 -22.54 13.70
C SER A 420 -12.61 -23.16 12.70
N VAL A 421 -12.70 -22.69 11.46
CA VAL A 421 -11.85 -23.15 10.36
C VAL A 421 -10.44 -22.61 10.51
N GLU A 422 -10.27 -21.43 11.12
CA GLU A 422 -8.97 -20.86 11.46
C GLU A 422 -8.22 -21.72 12.49
N ILE A 423 -8.91 -22.20 13.52
CA ILE A 423 -8.32 -23.12 14.50
C ILE A 423 -7.93 -24.45 13.82
N LEU A 424 -8.77 -24.96 12.92
CA LEU A 424 -8.47 -26.17 12.16
C LEU A 424 -7.24 -25.99 11.25
N PHE A 425 -7.16 -24.87 10.55
CA PHE A 425 -6.00 -24.49 9.74
C PHE A 425 -4.72 -24.40 10.59
N LEU A 426 -4.77 -23.71 11.73
CA LEU A 426 -3.62 -23.57 12.64
C LEU A 426 -3.18 -24.91 13.23
N ARG A 427 -4.11 -25.82 13.52
CA ARG A 427 -3.78 -27.21 13.89
C ARG A 427 -3.06 -27.93 12.76
N GLY A 428 -3.55 -27.83 11.52
CA GLY A 428 -2.87 -28.37 10.35
C GLY A 428 -1.45 -27.82 10.20
N LYS A 429 -1.29 -26.50 10.36
CA LYS A 429 0.00 -25.79 10.32
C LYS A 429 0.94 -26.29 11.42
N LEU A 430 0.47 -26.46 12.66
CA LEU A 430 1.26 -27.01 13.76
C LEU A 430 1.68 -28.46 13.49
N HIS A 431 0.74 -29.33 13.10
CA HIS A 431 1.02 -30.72 12.75
C HIS A 431 2.04 -30.84 11.60
N PHE A 432 1.97 -29.96 10.60
CA PHE A 432 2.96 -29.87 9.52
C PHE A 432 4.37 -29.63 10.08
N TYR A 433 4.54 -28.63 10.94
CA TYR A 433 5.85 -28.31 11.52
C TYR A 433 6.35 -29.35 12.53
N LEU A 434 5.44 -30.05 13.21
CA LEU A 434 5.75 -31.22 14.05
C LEU A 434 6.02 -32.51 13.24
N GLN A 435 5.88 -32.47 11.90
CA GLN A 435 6.04 -33.60 10.99
C GLN A 435 5.03 -34.74 11.23
N GLU A 436 3.85 -34.39 11.72
CA GLU A 436 2.71 -35.30 11.91
C GLU A 436 1.83 -35.31 10.64
N ASN A 437 2.44 -35.69 9.51
CA ASN A 437 1.88 -35.49 8.18
C ASN A 437 0.42 -35.97 8.00
N PRO A 438 0.00 -37.17 8.46
CA PRO A 438 -1.38 -37.61 8.27
C PRO A 438 -2.40 -36.70 8.95
N LEU A 439 -2.05 -36.15 10.12
CA LEU A 439 -2.91 -35.21 10.85
C LEU A 439 -2.95 -33.84 10.17
N ALA A 440 -1.80 -33.39 9.64
CA ALA A 440 -1.73 -32.15 8.87
C ALA A 440 -2.58 -32.22 7.59
N ILE A 441 -2.45 -33.31 6.82
CA ILE A 441 -3.22 -33.56 5.59
C ILE A 441 -4.72 -33.56 5.90
N ASP A 442 -5.15 -34.27 6.94
CA ASP A 442 -6.55 -34.33 7.36
C ASP A 442 -7.10 -32.94 7.70
N CYS A 443 -6.37 -32.16 8.49
CA CYS A 443 -6.78 -30.80 8.85
C CYS A 443 -6.94 -29.90 7.61
N PHE A 444 -5.94 -29.88 6.72
CA PHE A 444 -5.99 -29.02 5.52
C PHE A 444 -7.07 -29.47 4.53
N GLN A 445 -7.33 -30.76 4.38
CA GLN A 445 -8.42 -31.25 3.53
C GLN A 445 -9.78 -30.81 4.10
N GLN A 446 -9.99 -30.90 5.41
CA GLN A 446 -11.21 -30.43 6.04
C GLN A 446 -11.41 -28.92 5.88
N VAL A 447 -10.34 -28.11 5.93
CA VAL A 447 -10.43 -26.66 5.62
C VAL A 447 -11.00 -26.45 4.22
N LEU A 448 -10.48 -27.17 3.22
CA LEU A 448 -10.95 -27.07 1.83
C LEU A 448 -12.39 -27.55 1.65
N ASP A 449 -12.83 -28.54 2.44
CA ASP A 449 -14.18 -29.10 2.37
C ASP A 449 -15.25 -28.15 2.95
N ILE A 450 -14.90 -27.30 3.92
CA ILE A 450 -15.85 -26.39 4.59
C ILE A 450 -16.22 -25.18 3.71
N SER A 451 -15.39 -24.84 2.72
CA SER A 451 -15.65 -23.77 1.73
C SER A 451 -16.18 -22.47 2.35
N CYS A 452 -15.48 -21.91 3.35
CA CYS A 452 -15.81 -20.62 3.97
C CYS A 452 -14.67 -19.61 3.85
N THR A 453 -15.01 -18.34 3.66
CA THR A 453 -14.04 -17.24 3.77
C THR A 453 -13.74 -16.97 5.24
N SER A 454 -12.49 -17.19 5.67
CA SER A 454 -12.04 -16.80 7.01
C SER A 454 -12.06 -15.28 7.17
N GLU A 455 -12.53 -14.84 8.34
CA GLU A 455 -12.64 -13.42 8.68
C GLU A 455 -11.37 -12.87 9.37
N ILE A 456 -10.50 -13.76 9.87
CA ILE A 456 -9.32 -13.41 10.67
C ILE A 456 -8.02 -13.61 9.87
N LEU A 457 -7.74 -14.86 9.47
CA LEU A 457 -6.59 -15.20 8.64
C LEU A 457 -7.01 -15.18 7.18
N LYS A 458 -6.39 -14.35 6.36
CA LYS A 458 -6.73 -14.28 4.94
C LYS A 458 -6.20 -15.50 4.20
N ASP A 459 -6.92 -15.90 3.16
CA ASP A 459 -6.49 -16.90 2.17
C ASP A 459 -6.13 -18.29 2.75
N ILE A 460 -6.77 -18.70 3.85
CA ILE A 460 -6.48 -20.01 4.50
C ILE A 460 -6.67 -21.20 3.57
N ASP A 461 -7.58 -21.12 2.59
CA ASP A 461 -7.76 -22.14 1.57
C ASP A 461 -6.51 -22.28 0.68
N LEU A 462 -6.00 -21.13 0.22
CA LEU A 462 -4.83 -21.08 -0.65
C LEU A 462 -3.59 -21.53 0.12
N GLU A 463 -3.41 -21.08 1.37
CA GLU A 463 -2.34 -21.56 2.23
C GLU A 463 -2.45 -23.06 2.52
N SER A 464 -3.66 -23.59 2.73
CA SER A 464 -3.88 -25.04 2.89
C SER A 464 -3.44 -25.83 1.65
N LEU A 465 -3.74 -25.34 0.45
CA LEU A 465 -3.26 -25.94 -0.80
C LEU A 465 -1.72 -25.94 -0.88
N LYS A 466 -1.07 -24.84 -0.46
CA LYS A 466 0.40 -24.74 -0.43
C LYS A 466 1.04 -25.75 0.53
N TYR A 467 0.45 -25.96 1.72
CA TYR A 467 0.91 -26.98 2.66
C TYR A 467 0.66 -28.39 2.13
N LEU A 468 -0.54 -28.67 1.60
CA LEU A 468 -0.85 -29.96 1.00
C LEU A 468 0.08 -30.30 -0.17
N PHE A 469 0.38 -29.33 -1.03
CA PHE A 469 1.34 -29.51 -2.12
C PHE A 469 2.72 -29.92 -1.58
N THR A 470 3.21 -29.24 -0.56
CA THR A 470 4.49 -29.55 0.08
C THR A 470 4.49 -30.94 0.71
N LEU A 471 3.41 -31.32 1.41
CA LEU A 471 3.24 -32.65 2.00
C LEU A 471 3.21 -33.76 0.94
N ASN A 472 2.56 -33.53 -0.20
CA ASN A 472 2.52 -34.48 -1.32
C ASN A 472 3.89 -34.66 -1.98
N LEU A 473 4.72 -33.60 -2.05
CA LEU A 473 6.11 -33.71 -2.49
C LEU A 473 6.94 -34.59 -1.54
N MET A 474 6.73 -34.46 -0.23
CA MET A 474 7.44 -35.25 0.79
C MET A 474 7.05 -36.72 0.77
N GLU A 475 5.75 -37.01 0.59
CA GLU A 475 5.23 -38.37 0.60
C GLU A 475 5.25 -39.06 -0.78
N GLN A 476 5.73 -38.37 -1.82
CA GLN A 476 5.76 -38.85 -3.22
C GLN A 476 4.39 -39.33 -3.70
N GLN A 477 3.35 -38.53 -3.46
CA GLN A 477 1.96 -38.87 -3.82
C GLN A 477 1.52 -38.28 -5.17
N ASP A 478 0.72 -39.03 -5.93
CA ASP A 478 0.20 -38.69 -7.27
C ASP A 478 -0.96 -37.66 -7.27
N LYS A 479 -0.94 -36.65 -6.38
CA LYS A 479 -2.00 -35.62 -6.31
C LYS A 479 -1.55 -34.21 -6.72
N LEU A 480 -0.30 -34.04 -7.14
CA LEU A 480 0.26 -32.72 -7.45
C LEU A 480 -0.49 -32.00 -8.58
N ASP A 481 -0.89 -32.72 -9.64
CA ASP A 481 -1.65 -32.13 -10.76
C ASP A 481 -2.99 -31.52 -10.30
N SER A 482 -3.73 -32.24 -9.44
CA SER A 482 -5.01 -31.76 -8.90
C SER A 482 -4.82 -30.52 -8.00
N LEU A 483 -3.74 -30.47 -7.23
CA LEU A 483 -3.43 -29.32 -6.38
C LEU A 483 -3.03 -28.10 -7.21
N ILE A 484 -2.27 -28.27 -8.29
CA ILE A 484 -1.92 -27.17 -9.22
C ILE A 484 -3.19 -26.58 -9.84
N GLN A 485 -4.13 -27.43 -10.27
CA GLN A 485 -5.40 -26.96 -10.82
C GLN A 485 -6.22 -26.16 -9.79
N GLN A 486 -6.23 -26.58 -8.53
CA GLN A 486 -6.89 -25.82 -7.47
C GLN A 486 -6.18 -24.50 -7.17
N ILE A 487 -4.84 -24.47 -7.17
CA ILE A 487 -4.05 -23.23 -7.03
C ILE A 487 -4.31 -22.29 -8.21
N GLU A 488 -4.47 -22.80 -9.44
CA GLU A 488 -4.85 -21.99 -10.60
C GLU A 488 -6.21 -21.30 -10.40
N THR A 489 -7.18 -22.00 -9.80
CA THR A 489 -8.52 -21.43 -9.58
C THR A 489 -8.60 -20.41 -8.43
N LYS A 490 -7.75 -20.55 -7.39
CA LYS A 490 -7.82 -19.74 -6.17
C LYS A 490 -6.67 -18.75 -5.99
N GLY A 491 -5.55 -18.94 -6.69
CA GLY A 491 -4.32 -18.18 -6.53
C GLY A 491 -4.10 -17.11 -7.61
N THR A 492 -2.95 -16.44 -7.55
CA THR A 492 -2.53 -15.49 -8.58
C THR A 492 -1.76 -16.19 -9.71
N PRO A 493 -1.70 -15.59 -10.92
CA PRO A 493 -0.89 -16.13 -12.01
C PRO A 493 0.59 -16.32 -11.62
N ASN A 494 1.15 -15.38 -10.85
CA ASN A 494 2.53 -15.45 -10.38
C ASN A 494 2.73 -16.63 -9.41
N LEU A 495 1.79 -16.85 -8.50
CA LEU A 495 1.82 -17.98 -7.57
C LEU A 495 1.70 -19.32 -8.32
N LEU A 496 0.76 -19.43 -9.26
CA LEU A 496 0.59 -20.62 -10.09
C LEU A 496 1.88 -20.98 -10.82
N LYS A 497 2.54 -19.98 -11.41
CA LYS A 497 3.82 -20.14 -12.10
C LYS A 497 4.90 -20.75 -11.19
N ILE A 498 5.01 -20.30 -9.94
CA ILE A 498 5.93 -20.90 -8.95
C ILE A 498 5.63 -22.39 -8.72
N TYR A 499 4.37 -22.75 -8.49
CA TYR A 499 4.01 -24.13 -8.20
C TYR A 499 4.14 -25.05 -9.42
N GLN A 500 3.91 -24.53 -10.62
CA GLN A 500 4.23 -25.22 -11.88
C GLN A 500 5.74 -25.41 -12.05
N GLU A 501 6.56 -24.42 -11.69
CA GLU A 501 8.01 -24.51 -11.72
C GLU A 501 8.54 -25.55 -10.72
N ILE A 502 8.00 -25.59 -9.50
CA ILE A 502 8.32 -26.62 -8.51
C ILE A 502 7.96 -28.01 -9.07
N TYR A 503 6.79 -28.14 -9.69
CA TYR A 503 6.36 -29.40 -10.29
C TYR A 503 7.21 -29.82 -11.49
N ASN A 504 7.60 -28.89 -12.37
CA ASN A 504 8.51 -29.15 -13.47
C ASN A 504 9.87 -29.65 -12.96
N LEU A 505 10.42 -29.03 -11.91
CA LEU A 505 11.63 -29.53 -11.25
C LEU A 505 11.42 -30.88 -10.59
N HIS A 506 10.25 -31.13 -9.99
CA HIS A 506 9.92 -32.42 -9.40
C HIS A 506 10.01 -33.55 -10.44
N LEU A 507 9.51 -33.29 -11.65
CA LEU A 507 9.55 -34.17 -12.82
C LEU A 507 10.88 -34.14 -13.60
N ASP A 508 11.92 -33.49 -13.05
CA ASP A 508 13.25 -33.33 -13.65
C ASP A 508 13.24 -32.69 -15.06
N LYS A 509 12.22 -31.87 -15.36
CA LYS A 509 12.16 -31.08 -16.59
C LYS A 509 13.15 -29.91 -16.52
N LYS A 510 13.91 -29.72 -17.59
CA LYS A 510 14.93 -28.67 -17.69
C LYS A 510 14.37 -27.30 -18.06
N ASP A 511 13.25 -27.28 -18.78
CA ASP A 511 12.64 -26.03 -19.23
C ASP A 511 12.10 -25.24 -18.03
N THR A 512 12.21 -23.92 -18.15
CA THR A 512 11.69 -22.94 -17.19
C THR A 512 10.55 -22.17 -17.84
N LEU A 513 9.53 -21.87 -17.04
CA LEU A 513 8.44 -20.96 -17.40
C LEU A 513 8.85 -19.49 -17.19
N PHE A 514 9.93 -19.23 -16.46
CA PHE A 514 10.46 -17.87 -16.29
C PHE A 514 11.08 -17.34 -17.58
N THR A 515 10.91 -16.04 -17.78
CA THR A 515 11.36 -15.25 -18.92
C THR A 515 12.14 -14.03 -18.42
N GLU A 516 12.87 -13.35 -19.31
CA GLU A 516 13.59 -12.12 -18.96
C GLU A 516 12.67 -10.97 -18.50
N GLU A 517 11.38 -11.03 -18.81
CA GLU A 517 10.38 -10.03 -18.40
C GLU A 517 9.86 -10.24 -16.97
N ASP A 518 10.13 -11.40 -16.36
CA ASP A 518 9.66 -11.73 -15.02
C ASP A 518 10.46 -10.99 -13.94
N ASP A 519 9.79 -10.11 -13.18
CA ASP A 519 10.43 -9.35 -12.09
C ASP A 519 10.80 -10.28 -10.91
N PRO A 520 12.10 -10.47 -10.61
CA PRO A 520 12.53 -11.29 -9.48
C PRO A 520 12.02 -10.79 -8.12
N GLY A 521 11.71 -9.49 -7.99
CA GLY A 521 11.13 -8.90 -6.79
C GLY A 521 9.77 -9.49 -6.42
N ILE A 522 9.02 -9.99 -7.41
CA ILE A 522 7.72 -10.65 -7.21
C ILE A 522 7.91 -12.12 -6.83
N TYR A 523 8.82 -12.82 -7.50
CA TYR A 523 8.93 -14.28 -7.41
C TYR A 523 9.84 -14.76 -6.27
N LEU A 524 10.92 -14.04 -5.95
CA LEU A 524 11.84 -14.44 -4.87
C LEU A 524 11.12 -14.60 -3.52
N PRO A 525 10.25 -13.69 -3.06
CA PRO A 525 9.54 -13.87 -1.79
C PRO A 525 8.71 -15.15 -1.75
N LEU A 526 8.04 -15.50 -2.86
CA LEU A 526 7.23 -16.71 -2.97
C LEU A 526 8.08 -17.99 -2.93
N ILE A 527 9.21 -17.99 -3.63
CA ILE A 527 10.16 -19.12 -3.60
C ILE A 527 10.75 -19.28 -2.20
N PHE A 528 11.16 -18.18 -1.56
CA PHE A 528 11.72 -18.22 -0.21
C PHE A 528 10.69 -18.65 0.85
N ASP A 529 9.42 -18.31 0.70
CA ASP A 529 8.34 -18.84 1.56
C ASP A 529 8.23 -20.38 1.50
N PHE A 530 8.39 -20.96 0.30
CA PHE A 530 8.42 -22.41 0.13
C PHE A 530 9.69 -23.04 0.72
N LEU A 531 10.86 -22.47 0.42
CA LEU A 531 12.15 -22.96 0.93
C LEU A 531 12.27 -22.85 2.46
N ASP A 532 11.70 -21.81 3.08
CA ASP A 532 11.64 -21.63 4.55
C ASP A 532 10.89 -22.79 5.21
N LYS A 533 9.75 -23.21 4.63
CA LYS A 533 8.98 -24.35 5.14
C LYS A 533 9.81 -25.63 5.14
N LEU A 534 10.54 -25.91 4.05
CA LEU A 534 11.40 -27.09 3.94
C LEU A 534 12.53 -27.10 4.98
N LEU A 535 13.14 -25.94 5.26
CA LEU A 535 14.17 -25.82 6.30
C LEU A 535 13.61 -26.03 7.71
N LYS A 536 12.44 -25.46 8.01
CA LYS A 536 11.78 -25.59 9.32
C LYS A 536 11.41 -27.04 9.64
N ILE A 537 10.92 -27.79 8.66
CA ILE A 537 10.64 -29.23 8.80
C ILE A 537 11.88 -30.11 8.58
N LYS A 538 13.06 -29.51 8.36
CA LYS A 538 14.34 -30.20 8.16
C LYS A 538 14.34 -31.20 6.99
N SER A 539 13.57 -30.92 5.94
CA SER A 539 13.54 -31.70 4.70
C SER A 539 14.68 -31.26 3.77
N PHE A 540 15.92 -31.61 4.15
CA PHE A 540 17.13 -31.15 3.45
C PHE A 540 17.24 -31.65 2.01
N ASP A 541 16.80 -32.88 1.73
CA ASP A 541 16.84 -33.46 0.38
C ASP A 541 15.94 -32.70 -0.59
N LEU A 542 14.71 -32.36 -0.16
CA LEU A 542 13.81 -31.53 -0.96
C LEU A 542 14.35 -30.10 -1.08
N PHE A 543 14.89 -29.55 0.01
CA PHE A 543 15.49 -28.22 -0.03
C PHE A 543 16.64 -28.15 -1.05
N GLU A 544 17.55 -29.12 -1.07
CA GLU A 544 18.64 -29.20 -2.04
C GLU A 544 18.12 -29.33 -3.47
N LYS A 545 17.03 -30.08 -3.69
CA LYS A 545 16.41 -30.18 -5.02
C LYS A 545 15.82 -28.83 -5.47
N TYR A 546 15.09 -28.14 -4.60
CA TYR A 546 14.29 -26.97 -4.99
C TYR A 546 14.99 -25.63 -4.80
N VAL A 547 16.12 -25.55 -4.09
CA VAL A 547 16.96 -24.34 -4.09
C VAL A 547 17.41 -23.99 -5.52
N TYR A 548 17.41 -24.96 -6.45
CA TYR A 548 17.68 -24.74 -7.87
C TYR A 548 16.63 -23.85 -8.57
N LEU A 549 15.42 -23.68 -8.02
CA LEU A 549 14.45 -22.67 -8.51
C LEU A 549 15.09 -21.29 -8.61
N LEU A 550 15.96 -20.97 -7.65
CA LEU A 550 16.62 -19.68 -7.59
C LEU A 550 17.56 -19.44 -8.78
N ASN A 551 18.09 -20.49 -9.40
CA ASN A 551 18.93 -20.39 -10.60
C ASN A 551 18.10 -20.13 -11.87
N ARG A 552 16.77 -20.28 -11.81
CA ARG A 552 15.87 -20.02 -12.94
C ARG A 552 15.44 -18.54 -13.04
N LEU A 553 15.82 -17.73 -12.06
CA LEU A 553 15.61 -16.27 -12.04
C LEU A 553 16.95 -15.56 -12.22
N GLU A 554 17.04 -14.64 -13.17
CA GLU A 554 18.24 -13.84 -13.39
C GLU A 554 18.29 -12.66 -12.41
N THR A 555 18.99 -12.83 -11.30
CA THR A 555 19.23 -11.73 -10.35
C THR A 555 20.48 -11.92 -9.51
N ASN A 556 21.12 -10.81 -9.15
CA ASN A 556 22.35 -10.80 -8.36
C ASN A 556 22.12 -10.85 -6.84
N VAL A 557 20.87 -10.72 -6.37
CA VAL A 557 20.54 -10.76 -4.92
C VAL A 557 20.23 -12.16 -4.39
N VAL A 558 20.12 -13.18 -5.26
CA VAL A 558 19.71 -14.55 -4.88
C VAL A 558 20.52 -15.10 -3.70
N LEU A 559 21.84 -15.02 -3.78
CA LEU A 559 22.72 -15.60 -2.77
C LEU A 559 22.63 -14.84 -1.45
N LEU A 560 22.43 -13.52 -1.51
CA LEU A 560 22.22 -12.70 -0.33
C LEU A 560 20.95 -13.11 0.42
N GLU A 561 19.84 -13.26 -0.28
CA GLU A 561 18.56 -13.69 0.31
C GLU A 561 18.62 -15.15 0.81
N LEU A 562 19.30 -16.04 0.08
CA LEU A 562 19.51 -17.42 0.52
C LEU A 562 20.36 -17.47 1.81
N ALA A 563 21.38 -16.64 1.93
CA ALA A 563 22.17 -16.53 3.15
C ALA A 563 21.33 -16.05 4.34
N ARG A 564 20.43 -15.08 4.13
CA ARG A 564 19.47 -14.62 5.15
C ARG A 564 18.47 -15.72 5.55
N LEU A 565 18.02 -16.53 4.59
CA LEU A 565 17.15 -17.67 4.89
C LEU A 565 17.87 -18.67 5.83
N TYR A 566 19.15 -18.96 5.56
CA TYR A 566 19.96 -19.79 6.45
C TYR A 566 20.16 -19.16 7.83
N GLU A 567 20.46 -17.86 7.91
CA GLU A 567 20.61 -17.12 9.16
C GLU A 567 19.33 -17.21 10.00
N LYS A 568 18.17 -16.94 9.38
CA LYS A 568 16.83 -17.00 10.00
C LYS A 568 16.54 -18.37 10.61
N ASN A 569 16.95 -19.44 9.95
CA ASN A 569 16.73 -20.82 10.40
C ASN A 569 17.88 -21.38 11.26
N GLY A 570 18.83 -20.53 11.70
CA GLY A 570 19.90 -20.92 12.61
C GLY A 570 21.11 -21.62 11.97
N TYR A 571 21.16 -21.72 10.64
CA TYR A 571 22.26 -22.36 9.90
C TYR A 571 23.44 -21.39 9.66
N GLN A 572 24.05 -20.90 10.75
CA GLN A 572 25.02 -19.81 10.74
C GLN A 572 26.23 -20.03 9.81
N GLU A 573 26.76 -21.24 9.79
CA GLU A 573 27.89 -21.61 8.92
C GLU A 573 27.53 -21.59 7.44
N MET A 574 26.31 -22.02 7.09
CA MET A 574 25.81 -21.97 5.71
C MET A 574 25.54 -20.53 5.30
N ALA A 575 24.89 -19.74 6.17
CA ALA A 575 24.68 -18.31 5.97
C ALA A 575 26.00 -17.60 5.66
N ARG A 576 27.02 -17.80 6.50
CA ARG A 576 28.37 -17.24 6.30
C ARG A 576 28.96 -17.61 4.94
N LYS A 577 29.00 -18.90 4.60
CA LYS A 577 29.56 -19.36 3.33
C LYS A 577 28.82 -18.76 2.14
N THR A 578 27.50 -18.68 2.22
CA THR A 578 26.66 -18.12 1.16
C THR A 578 26.83 -16.59 1.05
N PHE A 579 26.97 -15.85 2.15
CA PHE A 579 27.32 -14.42 2.11
C PHE A 579 28.66 -14.18 1.41
N ILE A 580 29.69 -14.95 1.76
CA ILE A 580 31.00 -14.87 1.09
C ILE A 580 30.88 -15.23 -0.40
N LYS A 581 30.06 -16.23 -0.73
CA LYS A 581 29.80 -16.62 -2.12
C LYS A 581 29.08 -15.52 -2.90
N SER A 582 28.11 -14.84 -2.28
CA SER A 582 27.42 -13.68 -2.88
C SER A 582 28.40 -12.58 -3.26
N LEU A 583 29.29 -12.22 -2.34
CA LEU A 583 30.34 -11.23 -2.60
C LEU A 583 31.28 -11.69 -3.73
N ARG A 584 31.71 -12.95 -3.71
CA ARG A 584 32.69 -13.49 -4.66
C ARG A 584 32.12 -13.68 -6.07
N ASP A 585 30.91 -14.20 -6.18
CA ASP A 585 30.33 -14.68 -7.44
C ASP A 585 29.41 -13.65 -8.08
N LEU A 586 28.78 -12.76 -7.30
CA LEU A 586 27.79 -11.78 -7.77
C LEU A 586 28.19 -10.32 -7.49
N ASP A 587 29.29 -10.09 -6.77
CA ASP A 587 29.73 -8.76 -6.30
C ASP A 587 28.63 -8.02 -5.50
N VAL A 588 27.79 -8.79 -4.81
CA VAL A 588 26.69 -8.29 -3.97
C VAL A 588 26.97 -8.66 -2.52
N ILE A 589 27.03 -7.63 -1.67
CA ILE A 589 27.05 -7.73 -0.21
C ILE A 589 26.26 -6.56 0.37
N ASP A 590 25.64 -6.75 1.53
CA ASP A 590 25.04 -5.66 2.29
C ASP A 590 25.69 -5.50 3.67
N ILE A 591 25.42 -4.37 4.32
CA ILE A 591 25.98 -4.07 5.64
C ILE A 591 25.57 -5.10 6.67
N ARG A 592 24.34 -5.64 6.58
CA ARG A 592 23.87 -6.69 7.49
C ARG A 592 24.73 -7.96 7.37
N SER A 593 25.12 -8.32 6.15
CA SER A 593 26.03 -9.43 5.87
C SER A 593 27.42 -9.14 6.43
N LEU A 594 27.91 -7.91 6.30
CA LEU A 594 29.19 -7.49 6.89
C LEU A 594 29.17 -7.56 8.42
N ASP A 595 28.12 -7.04 9.06
CA ASP A 595 27.92 -7.09 10.50
C ASP A 595 27.83 -8.55 10.97
N PHE A 596 27.05 -9.37 10.27
CA PHE A 596 26.95 -10.81 10.53
C PHE A 596 28.33 -11.49 10.46
N LEU A 597 29.08 -11.25 9.39
CA LEU A 597 30.44 -11.78 9.22
C LEU A 597 31.39 -11.27 10.32
N ALA A 598 31.23 -10.03 10.77
CA ALA A 598 32.05 -9.41 11.82
C ALA A 598 31.75 -9.98 13.21
N THR A 599 30.51 -10.38 13.52
CA THR A 599 30.14 -10.96 14.83
C THR A 599 30.68 -12.37 15.09
N MET A 600 31.26 -13.01 14.07
CA MET A 600 31.79 -14.38 14.13
C MET A 600 33.33 -14.44 14.30
N TYR A 601 33.97 -13.30 14.56
CA TYR A 601 35.38 -13.13 14.95
C TYR A 601 35.45 -12.53 16.35
#